data_AF-A0A8S3EDR6-F1
#
_entry.id   AF-A0A8S3EDR6-F1
#
_cell.length_a   1.000
_cell.length_b   1.000
_cell.length_c   1.000
_cell.angle_alpha   90.00
_cell.angle_beta   90.00
_cell.angle_gamma   90.00
#
_symmetry.space_group_name_H-M   'P 1'
#
loop_
_entity.id
_entity.type
_entity.pdbx_description
1 polymer ?
#
loop_
_entity_poly.entity_id
_entity_poly.type
_entity_poly.pdbx_seq_one_letter_code
_entity_poly.pdbx_strand_id
1 'polypeptide(L)'
;MVNRFPTLRLTADYSHFPVVCERLLQHSTDDERFRLFASRVDHIHARVGSTQHAQVDDPRESKEESEQMQKWWEMVWNEQKNRKWITLTPEYGPVPYARTSEINVWELTNREMKRQKENYEKWAATIQE
;
A
#
# COMPACT_ATOMS: atom_id res chain seq x y z
N MET A 1 4.20 -15.90 11.67
CA MET A 1 2.77 -16.19 11.47
C MET A 1 2.49 -16.88 10.14
N VAL A 2 2.80 -16.26 8.99
CA VAL A 2 2.56 -16.86 7.66
C VAL A 2 3.22 -18.24 7.45
N ASN A 3 4.44 -18.46 7.95
CA ASN A 3 5.08 -19.79 7.87
C ASN A 3 4.39 -20.84 8.75
N ARG A 4 3.71 -20.41 9.82
CA ARG A 4 3.01 -21.32 10.74
C ARG A 4 1.62 -21.70 10.24
N PHE A 5 0.98 -20.82 9.47
CA PHE A 5 -0.36 -21.02 8.90
C PHE A 5 -0.29 -20.90 7.37
N PRO A 6 0.03 -21.97 6.64
CA PRO A 6 0.24 -21.95 5.19
C PRO A 6 -0.96 -21.44 4.37
N THR A 7 -2.18 -21.62 4.88
CA THR A 7 -3.42 -21.20 4.22
C THR A 7 -3.88 -19.79 4.60
N LEU A 8 -3.19 -19.11 5.52
CA LEU A 8 -3.56 -17.76 5.94
C LEU A 8 -3.43 -16.79 4.76
N ARG A 9 -4.54 -16.11 4.46
CA ARG A 9 -4.62 -15.00 3.51
C ARG A 9 -4.66 -13.67 4.27
N LEU A 10 -4.11 -12.63 3.68
CA LEU A 10 -3.89 -11.34 4.34
C LEU A 10 -4.63 -10.21 3.62
N THR A 11 -5.12 -9.25 4.41
CA THR A 11 -5.36 -7.88 3.94
C THR A 11 -4.15 -7.03 4.29
N ALA A 12 -3.52 -6.43 3.28
CA ALA A 12 -2.31 -5.63 3.43
C ALA A 12 -2.67 -4.16 3.68
N ASP A 13 -2.55 -3.74 4.94
CA ASP A 13 -2.52 -2.34 5.32
C ASP A 13 -1.09 -1.96 5.75
N TYR A 14 -0.28 -1.59 4.77
CA TYR A 14 1.13 -1.29 4.99
C TYR A 14 1.38 0.11 5.59
N SER A 15 0.37 0.98 5.55
CA SER A 15 0.46 2.36 6.05
C SER A 15 0.82 2.46 7.54
N HIS A 16 0.51 1.41 8.31
CA HIS A 16 0.80 1.32 9.74
C HIS A 16 2.25 0.96 10.06
N PHE A 17 2.97 0.34 9.13
CA PHE A 17 4.31 -0.16 9.42
C PHE A 17 5.31 0.98 9.74
N PRO A 18 5.38 2.07 8.94
CA PRO A 18 6.30 3.15 9.25
C PRO A 18 6.01 3.86 10.58
N VAL A 19 4.74 4.03 10.95
CA VAL A 19 4.37 4.67 12.22
C VAL A 19 4.70 3.78 13.43
N VAL A 20 4.46 2.47 13.34
CA VAL A 20 4.81 1.54 14.43
C VAL A 20 6.33 1.39 14.59
N CYS A 21 7.07 1.43 13.47
CA CYS A 21 8.53 1.32 13.49
C CYS A 21 9.24 2.66 13.66
N GLU A 22 8.51 3.78 13.68
CA GLU A 22 9.01 5.16 13.68
C GLU A 22 10.10 5.43 12.62
N ARG A 23 10.08 4.69 11.51
CA ARG A 23 11.02 4.82 10.39
C ARG A 23 10.39 4.36 9.08
N LEU A 24 10.87 4.93 7.98
CA LEU A 24 10.55 4.40 6.67
C LEU A 24 11.35 3.11 6.43
N LEU A 25 10.65 2.03 6.06
CA LEU A 25 11.20 0.68 5.97
C LEU A 25 11.80 0.43 4.58
N GLN A 26 13.01 0.96 4.34
CA GLN A 26 13.68 0.93 3.03
C GLN A 26 14.85 -0.07 2.92
N HIS A 27 15.20 -0.77 4.00
CA HIS A 27 16.35 -1.68 3.99
C HIS A 27 16.01 -2.97 3.22
N SER A 28 17.00 -3.62 2.59
CA SER A 28 16.79 -4.85 1.80
C SER A 28 16.13 -5.97 2.62
N THR A 29 16.49 -6.10 3.90
CA THR A 29 15.88 -7.07 4.82
C THR A 29 14.40 -6.76 5.13
N ASP A 30 13.98 -5.50 4.99
CA ASP A 30 12.57 -5.14 5.11
C ASP A 30 11.82 -5.64 3.86
N ASP A 31 12.35 -5.38 2.67
CA ASP A 31 11.77 -5.84 1.40
C ASP A 31 11.60 -7.36 1.34
N GLU A 32 12.56 -8.14 1.87
CA GLU A 32 12.44 -9.61 1.97
C GLU A 32 11.23 -10.04 2.81
N ARG A 33 10.97 -9.34 3.91
CA ARG A 33 9.81 -9.62 4.79
C ARG A 33 8.50 -9.28 4.08
N PHE A 34 8.44 -8.12 3.40
CA PHE A 34 7.24 -7.74 2.66
C PHE A 34 6.98 -8.65 1.46
N ARG A 35 8.00 -9.14 0.76
CA ARG A 35 7.85 -10.16 -0.29
C ARG A 35 7.23 -11.46 0.23
N LEU A 36 7.63 -11.91 1.42
CA LEU A 36 7.02 -13.09 2.04
C LEU A 36 5.50 -12.90 2.25
N PHE A 37 5.07 -11.72 2.69
CA PHE A 37 3.65 -11.40 2.85
C PHE A 37 2.95 -11.23 1.51
N ALA A 38 3.60 -10.60 0.54
CA ALA A 38 3.06 -10.23 -0.76
C ALA A 38 2.43 -11.40 -1.53
N SER A 39 3.03 -12.60 -1.48
CA SER A 39 2.46 -13.83 -2.07
C SER A 39 1.13 -14.29 -1.45
N ARG A 40 0.75 -13.73 -0.29
CA ARG A 40 -0.41 -14.14 0.52
C ARG A 40 -1.49 -13.09 0.69
N VAL A 41 -1.36 -11.94 0.01
CA VAL A 41 -2.31 -10.84 0.11
C VAL A 41 -3.51 -11.08 -0.81
N ASP A 42 -4.74 -10.99 -0.30
CA ASP A 42 -5.96 -10.99 -1.13
C ASP A 42 -6.51 -9.59 -1.39
N HIS A 43 -6.23 -8.65 -0.48
CA HIS A 43 -6.75 -7.29 -0.53
C HIS A 43 -5.70 -6.28 -0.05
N ILE A 44 -5.64 -5.10 -0.67
CA ILE A 44 -4.72 -4.01 -0.31
C ILE A 44 -5.52 -2.80 0.18
N HIS A 45 -5.19 -2.28 1.36
CA HIS A 45 -5.55 -0.93 1.76
C HIS A 45 -4.45 0.04 1.30
N ALA A 46 -4.75 0.82 0.26
CA ALA A 46 -3.80 1.64 -0.47
C ALA A 46 -3.80 3.11 -0.03
N ARG A 47 -3.63 3.34 1.28
CA ARG A 47 -3.37 4.68 1.81
C ARG A 47 -1.89 4.84 2.10
N VAL A 48 -1.39 6.06 1.95
CA VAL A 48 0.01 6.39 2.27
C VAL A 48 0.09 6.82 3.74
N GLY A 49 0.95 6.15 4.50
CA GLY A 49 1.30 6.52 5.87
C GLY A 49 2.74 7.04 5.94
N SER A 50 3.06 7.76 7.01
CA SER A 50 4.39 8.27 7.34
C SER A 50 4.92 7.64 8.63
N THR A 51 6.13 8.06 9.03
CA THR A 51 6.74 7.63 10.30
C THR A 51 5.99 8.11 11.53
N GLN A 52 5.03 9.04 11.37
CA GLN A 52 4.30 9.65 12.48
C GLN A 52 2.79 9.41 12.42
N HIS A 53 2.24 9.06 11.25
CA HIS A 53 0.79 8.89 11.06
C HIS A 53 0.52 7.79 10.03
N ALA A 54 -0.49 6.95 10.28
CA ALA A 54 -0.90 5.93 9.30
C ALA A 54 -1.60 6.50 8.05
N GLN A 55 -1.86 7.81 8.02
CA GLN A 55 -2.42 8.53 6.89
C GLN A 55 -1.74 9.90 6.75
N VAL A 56 -1.19 10.17 5.57
CA VAL A 56 -0.74 11.51 5.17
C VAL A 56 -1.91 12.32 4.61
N ASP A 57 -1.82 13.64 4.70
CA ASP A 57 -2.90 14.51 4.22
C ASP A 57 -2.97 14.55 2.69
N ASP A 58 -1.80 14.57 2.04
CA ASP A 58 -1.70 14.50 0.58
C ASP A 58 -0.43 13.72 0.17
N PRO A 59 -0.57 12.53 -0.45
CA PRO A 59 0.54 11.75 -0.98
C PRO A 59 1.49 12.48 -1.94
N ARG A 60 1.04 13.58 -2.58
CA ARG A 60 1.88 14.39 -3.49
C ARG A 60 2.95 15.17 -2.73
N GLU A 61 2.67 15.51 -1.47
CA GLU A 61 3.57 16.22 -0.56
C GLU A 61 4.43 15.24 0.27
N SER A 62 4.10 13.94 0.24
CA SER A 62 4.81 12.86 0.93
C SER A 62 5.39 11.87 -0.09
N LYS A 63 6.29 12.39 -0.95
CA LYS A 63 6.81 11.63 -2.10
C LYS A 63 7.53 10.36 -1.70
N GLU A 64 8.40 10.44 -0.69
CA GLU A 64 9.20 9.29 -0.25
C GLU A 64 8.32 8.18 0.34
N GLU A 65 7.35 8.54 1.17
CA GLU A 65 6.35 7.61 1.70
C GLU A 65 5.50 7.00 0.59
N SER A 66 5.05 7.82 -0.36
CA SER A 66 4.23 7.38 -1.48
C SER A 66 4.98 6.40 -2.39
N GLU A 67 6.26 6.65 -2.66
CA GLU A 67 7.14 5.77 -3.43
C GLU A 67 7.37 4.44 -2.70
N GLN A 68 7.65 4.49 -1.38
CA GLN A 68 7.85 3.28 -0.59
C GLN A 68 6.58 2.41 -0.51
N MET A 69 5.41 3.04 -0.32
CA MET A 69 4.13 2.33 -0.30
C MET A 69 3.82 1.71 -1.67
N GLN A 70 4.04 2.47 -2.75
CA GLN A 70 3.86 1.99 -4.12
C GLN A 70 4.75 0.77 -4.41
N LYS A 71 6.03 0.82 -4.00
CA LYS A 71 6.97 -0.30 -4.12
C LYS A 71 6.42 -1.57 -3.44
N TRP A 72 5.82 -1.46 -2.26
CA TRP A 72 5.23 -2.62 -1.58
C TRP A 72 3.96 -3.14 -2.25
N TRP A 73 3.09 -2.26 -2.77
CA TRP A 73 1.91 -2.70 -3.52
C TRP A 73 2.31 -3.42 -4.81
N GLU A 74 3.33 -2.93 -5.52
CA GLU A 74 3.90 -3.59 -6.70
C GLU A 74 4.54 -4.93 -6.37
N MET A 75 5.17 -5.10 -5.20
CA MET A 75 5.62 -6.43 -4.76
C MET A 75 4.45 -7.41 -4.69
N VAL A 76 3.27 -6.99 -4.20
CA VAL A 76 2.07 -7.84 -4.19
C VAL A 76 1.65 -8.22 -5.61
N TRP A 77 1.62 -7.27 -6.53
CA TRP A 77 1.27 -7.54 -7.92
C TRP A 77 2.26 -8.52 -8.57
N ASN A 78 3.56 -8.30 -8.39
CA ASN A 78 4.62 -9.14 -8.94
C ASN A 78 4.57 -10.59 -8.42
N GLU A 79 4.46 -10.76 -7.10
CA GLU A 79 4.41 -12.08 -6.46
C GLU A 79 3.12 -12.86 -6.80
N GLN A 80 2.08 -12.17 -7.25
CA GLN A 80 0.78 -12.77 -7.59
C GLN A 80 0.34 -12.48 -9.03
N LYS A 81 1.27 -12.25 -9.95
CA LYS A 81 0.97 -11.89 -11.36
C LYS A 81 0.12 -12.93 -12.12
N ASN A 82 0.17 -14.19 -11.69
CA ASN A 82 -0.62 -15.29 -12.28
C ASN A 82 -2.01 -15.44 -11.64
N ARG A 83 -2.35 -14.62 -10.64
CA ARG A 83 -3.64 -14.66 -9.97
C ARG A 83 -4.70 -13.96 -10.82
N LYS A 84 -5.91 -14.52 -10.87
CA LYS A 84 -7.02 -13.97 -11.67
C LYS A 84 -7.36 -12.51 -11.32
N TRP A 85 -7.32 -12.16 -10.03
CA TRP A 85 -7.59 -10.82 -9.55
C TRP A 85 -7.03 -10.61 -8.14
N ILE A 86 -6.74 -9.35 -7.84
CA ILE A 86 -6.50 -8.80 -6.50
C ILE A 86 -7.35 -7.54 -6.35
N THR A 87 -7.78 -7.23 -5.14
CA THR A 87 -8.58 -6.03 -4.87
C THR A 87 -7.78 -5.00 -4.08
N LEU A 88 -8.10 -3.73 -4.29
CA LEU A 88 -7.42 -2.60 -3.66
C LEU A 88 -8.44 -1.51 -3.32
N THR A 89 -8.28 -0.88 -2.15
CA THR A 89 -9.09 0.25 -1.71
C THR A 89 -8.19 1.34 -1.12
N PRO A 90 -8.16 2.56 -1.69
CA PRO A 90 -7.47 3.69 -1.06
C PRO A 90 -8.27 4.16 0.17
N GLU A 91 -7.84 3.73 1.35
CA GLU A 91 -8.58 3.86 2.61
C GLU A 91 -8.28 5.20 3.32
N TYR A 92 -8.59 6.35 2.70
CA TYR A 92 -8.44 7.65 3.36
C TYR A 92 -9.71 8.02 4.15
N GLY A 93 -9.54 8.27 5.44
CA GLY A 93 -10.63 8.58 6.37
C GLY A 93 -10.59 10.02 6.91
N PRO A 94 -11.73 10.55 7.40
CA PRO A 94 -11.79 11.85 8.08
C PRO A 94 -11.12 11.79 9.46
N VAL A 95 -11.09 12.90 10.20
CA VAL A 95 -10.70 12.93 11.62
C VAL A 95 -11.46 11.82 12.39
N PRO A 96 -10.79 10.99 13.23
CA PRO A 96 -9.42 11.15 13.73
C PRO A 96 -8.31 10.53 12.87
N TYR A 97 -8.61 9.98 11.69
CA TYR A 97 -7.58 9.41 10.80
C TYR A 97 -6.81 10.50 10.03
N ALA A 98 -7.52 11.52 9.54
CA ALA A 98 -6.91 12.73 8.99
C ALA A 98 -6.36 13.63 10.10
N ARG A 99 -5.26 14.37 9.82
CA ARG A 99 -4.68 15.33 10.78
C ARG A 99 -5.52 16.59 10.97
N THR A 100 -6.36 16.91 9.99
CA THR A 100 -7.24 18.08 9.99
C THR A 100 -8.56 17.76 9.29
N SER A 101 -9.62 18.46 9.67
CA SER A 101 -10.94 18.38 9.01
C SER A 101 -10.99 19.13 7.68
N GLU A 102 -9.93 19.85 7.31
CA GLU A 102 -9.86 20.63 6.06
C GLU A 102 -9.64 19.75 4.82
N ILE A 103 -9.30 18.48 4.98
CA ILE A 103 -9.05 17.55 3.88
C ILE A 103 -10.37 17.08 3.29
N ASN A 104 -10.55 17.28 1.99
CA ASN A 104 -11.61 16.62 1.23
C ASN A 104 -11.26 15.14 1.00
N VAL A 105 -11.56 14.29 2.00
CA VAL A 105 -11.22 12.86 1.98
C VAL A 105 -11.88 12.09 0.84
N TRP A 106 -13.06 12.52 0.38
CA TRP A 106 -13.74 11.91 -0.77
C TRP A 106 -12.95 12.14 -2.06
N GLU A 107 -12.53 13.39 -2.29
CA GLU A 107 -11.73 13.74 -3.46
C GLU A 107 -10.36 13.06 -3.41
N LEU A 108 -9.69 13.08 -2.26
CA LEU A 108 -8.42 12.39 -2.03
C LEU A 108 -8.51 10.90 -2.34
N THR A 109 -9.50 10.21 -1.77
CA THR A 109 -9.74 8.78 -1.99
C THR A 109 -9.93 8.46 -3.47
N ASN A 110 -10.77 9.22 -4.17
CA ASN A 110 -11.04 9.00 -5.59
C ASN A 110 -9.84 9.31 -6.48
N ARG A 111 -9.03 10.32 -6.12
CA ARG A 111 -7.78 10.63 -6.83
C ARG A 111 -6.77 9.51 -6.66
N GLU A 112 -6.59 8.99 -5.45
CA GLU A 112 -5.68 7.87 -5.20
C GLU A 112 -6.17 6.58 -5.86
N MET A 113 -7.48 6.37 -5.98
CA MET A 113 -8.05 5.26 -6.76
C MET A 113 -7.63 5.35 -8.23
N LYS A 114 -7.75 6.53 -8.85
CA LYS A 114 -7.30 6.77 -10.23
C LYS A 114 -5.80 6.54 -10.38
N ARG A 115 -4.99 7.08 -9.46
CA ARG A 115 -3.53 6.87 -9.44
C ARG A 115 -3.16 5.39 -9.38
N GLN A 116 -3.82 4.62 -8.51
CA GLN A 116 -3.55 3.19 -8.38
C GLN A 116 -3.99 2.39 -9.60
N LYS A 117 -5.12 2.76 -10.22
CA LYS A 117 -5.54 2.17 -11.49
C LYS A 117 -4.49 2.39 -12.59
N GLU A 118 -4.01 3.63 -12.75
CA GLU A 118 -2.97 3.97 -13.73
C GLU A 118 -1.66 3.22 -13.45
N ASN A 119 -1.24 3.12 -12.19
CA ASN A 119 -0.05 2.37 -11.81
C ASN A 119 -0.18 0.88 -12.11
N TYR A 120 -1.35 0.30 -11.82
CA TYR A 120 -1.63 -1.09 -12.14
C TYR A 120 -1.63 -1.34 -13.66
N GLU A 121 -2.22 -0.44 -14.45
CA GLU A 121 -2.20 -0.54 -15.93
C GLU A 121 -0.78 -0.47 -16.49
N LYS A 122 0.06 0.44 -15.96
CA LYS A 122 1.49 0.51 -16.31
C LYS A 122 2.22 -0.78 -15.96
N TRP A 123 2.01 -1.31 -14.76
CA TRP A 123 2.60 -2.58 -14.33
C TRP A 123 2.11 -3.75 -15.19
N ALA A 124 0.82 -3.81 -15.50
CA ALA A 124 0.25 -4.89 -16.31
C ALA A 124 0.82 -4.92 -17.73
N ALA A 125 1.19 -3.76 -18.28
CA ALA A 125 1.87 -3.67 -19.57
C ALA A 125 3.29 -4.27 -19.55
N THR A 126 4.02 -4.21 -18.42
CA THR A 126 5.40 -4.72 -18.34
C THR A 126 5.50 -6.24 -18.25
N ILE A 127 4.40 -6.94 -17.96
CA ILE A 127 4.34 -8.40 -17.86
C ILE A 127 3.71 -9.08 -19.08
N GLN A 128 3.24 -8.29 -20.06
CA GLN A 128 2.67 -8.80 -21.32
C GLN A 128 3.72 -8.86 -22.45
N GLU A 129 4.92 -8.32 -22.22
CA GLU A 129 6.12 -8.50 -23.05
C GLU A 129 6.90 -9.76 -22.64
#